data_AF-A0A151U381-F1
#
_entry.id   AF-A0A151U381-F1
#
_cell.length_a   1.000
_cell.length_b   1.000
_cell.length_c   1.000
_cell.angle_alpha   90.00
_cell.angle_beta   90.00
_cell.angle_gamma   90.00
#
_symmetry.space_group_name_H-M   'P 1'
#
loop_
_entity.id
_entity.type
_entity.pdbx_description
1 polymer ?
#
loop_
_entity_poly.entity_id
_entity_poly.type
_entity_poly.pdbx_seq_one_letter_code
_entity_poly.pdbx_strand_id
1 'polypeptide(L)'
;LGKYYLVDVDYPTPIGYIAPYKCKCYHLPKFRHSIGFANYNEVFNYYHSSLRCTMERTFGIWKNRFTILRHMSKFKFVTQV
;
A
#
# COMPACT_ATOMS: atom_id res chain seq x y z
N LEU A 1 -10.34 -19.53 6.39
CA LEU A 1 -9.46 -18.33 6.43
C LEU A 1 -9.55 -17.65 5.07
N GLY A 2 -10.03 -16.41 5.03
CA GLY A 2 -10.19 -15.65 3.79
C GLY A 2 -8.89 -14.98 3.33
N LYS A 3 -8.78 -14.70 2.03
CA LYS A 3 -7.71 -13.86 1.46
C LYS A 3 -8.25 -12.44 1.26
N TYR A 4 -7.42 -11.43 1.51
CA TYR A 4 -7.77 -10.02 1.33
C TYR A 4 -6.72 -9.33 0.45
N TYR A 5 -7.18 -8.36 -0.33
CA TYR A 5 -6.34 -7.47 -1.10
C TYR A 5 -5.95 -6.25 -0.25
N LEU A 6 -4.65 -5.98 -0.19
CA LEU A 6 -4.12 -4.79 0.47
C LEU A 6 -4.34 -3.57 -0.42
N VAL A 7 -4.92 -2.50 0.12
CA VAL A 7 -5.21 -1.27 -0.64
C VAL A 7 -4.77 -0.02 0.09
N ASP A 8 -4.65 1.05 -0.68
CA ASP A 8 -4.28 2.38 -0.19
C ASP A 8 -5.42 3.03 0.61
N VAL A 9 -5.08 4.02 1.43
CA VAL A 9 -6.00 4.72 2.36
C VAL A 9 -7.19 5.38 1.66
N ASP A 10 -7.00 5.78 0.41
CA ASP A 10 -8.01 6.45 -0.41
C ASP A 10 -8.90 5.47 -1.18
N TYR A 11 -8.57 4.18 -1.18
CA TYR A 11 -9.35 3.17 -1.86
C TYR A 11 -10.54 2.73 -0.99
N PRO A 12 -11.76 2.58 -1.55
CA PRO A 12 -12.88 1.99 -0.83
C PRO A 12 -12.54 0.61 -0.28
N THR A 13 -13.11 0.20 0.86
CA THR A 13 -12.90 -1.14 1.43
C THR A 13 -14.14 -2.02 1.25
N PRO A 14 -14.49 -2.45 0.02
CA PRO A 14 -15.51 -3.47 -0.16
C PRO A 14 -15.02 -4.82 0.37
N ILE A 15 -15.93 -5.78 0.47
CA ILE A 15 -15.63 -7.14 0.94
C ILE A 15 -14.43 -7.70 0.16
N GLY A 16 -13.43 -8.20 0.88
CA GLY A 16 -12.19 -8.73 0.29
C GLY A 16 -11.06 -7.72 0.14
N TYR A 17 -11.25 -6.44 0.48
CA TYR A 17 -10.21 -5.40 0.41
C TYR A 17 -9.99 -4.76 1.79
N ILE A 18 -8.74 -4.41 2.09
CA ILE A 18 -8.37 -3.85 3.39
C ILE A 18 -7.43 -2.64 3.28
N ALA A 19 -7.97 -1.49 3.66
CA ALA A 19 -7.25 -0.22 3.75
C ALA A 19 -6.68 -0.03 5.16
N PRO A 20 -5.64 0.81 5.34
CA PRO A 20 -5.16 1.17 6.67
C PRO A 20 -6.23 1.97 7.43
N TYR A 21 -6.18 1.92 8.76
CA TYR A 21 -7.06 2.74 9.61
C TYR A 21 -6.71 4.22 9.43
N LYS A 22 -7.73 5.04 9.13
CA LYS A 22 -7.62 6.50 9.01
C LYS A 22 -7.28 7.14 10.36
N CYS A 23 -6.57 8.27 10.32
CA CYS A 23 -6.22 9.10 11.49
C CYS A 23 -5.28 8.47 12.54
N LYS A 24 -4.55 7.40 12.21
CA LYS A 24 -3.44 6.91 13.04
C LYS A 24 -2.15 6.90 12.23
N CYS A 25 -1.42 8.01 12.34
CA CYS A 25 -0.12 8.17 11.70
C CYS A 25 0.83 7.10 12.20
N TYR A 26 1.32 6.27 11.27
CA TYR A 26 2.52 5.50 11.50
C TYR A 26 3.69 6.47 11.54
N HIS A 27 4.28 6.67 12.73
CA HIS A 27 5.59 7.28 12.84
C HIS A 27 6.61 6.14 12.82
N LEU A 28 7.47 6.13 11.79
CA LEU A 28 8.68 5.29 11.74
C LEU A 28 9.34 5.26 13.14
N PRO A 29 9.84 4.11 13.63
CA PRO A 29 10.40 4.00 14.99
C PRO A 29 11.46 5.07 15.31
N LYS A 30 12.21 5.53 14.30
CA LYS A 30 13.20 6.62 14.43
C LYS A 30 12.61 8.01 14.70
N PHE A 31 11.33 8.21 14.39
CA PHE A 31 10.57 9.45 14.62
C PHE A 31 9.57 9.30 15.77
N ARG A 32 9.63 8.17 16.49
CA ARG A 32 8.71 7.84 17.56
C ARG A 32 9.34 8.28 18.89
N HIS A 33 8.67 9.20 19.59
CA HIS A 33 9.05 9.62 20.95
C HIS A 33 8.69 8.59 22.04
N SER A 34 8.00 7.50 21.69
CA SER A 34 7.43 6.50 22.61
C SER A 34 7.89 5.08 22.27
N ILE A 35 8.19 4.28 23.29
CA ILE A 35 8.66 2.89 23.18
C ILE A 35 7.44 1.95 23.13
N GLY A 36 6.79 1.83 21.96
CA GLY A 36 5.79 0.76 21.74
C GLY A 36 4.47 1.19 21.09
N PHE A 37 3.75 0.21 20.51
CA PHE A 37 2.44 0.42 19.88
C PHE A 37 1.39 0.80 20.92
N ALA A 38 0.73 1.94 20.70
CA ALA A 38 -0.31 2.46 21.56
C ALA A 38 -1.63 1.68 21.43
N ASN A 39 -1.86 1.03 20.29
CA ASN A 39 -3.07 0.25 20.05
C ASN A 39 -2.93 -0.73 18.88
N TYR A 40 -3.84 -1.70 18.80
CA TYR A 40 -3.88 -2.69 17.73
C TYR A 40 -4.03 -2.09 16.32
N ASN A 41 -4.67 -0.93 16.17
CA ASN A 41 -4.78 -0.26 14.87
C ASN A 41 -3.42 0.28 14.39
N GLU A 42 -2.56 0.72 15.31
CA GLU A 42 -1.20 1.15 14.99
C GLU A 42 -0.33 -0.04 14.60
N VAL A 43 -0.47 -1.17 15.30
CA VAL A 43 0.16 -2.44 14.91
C VAL A 43 -0.28 -2.86 13.51
N PHE A 44 -1.58 -2.78 13.23
CA PHE A 44 -2.13 -3.08 11.90
C PHE A 44 -1.56 -2.15 10.83
N ASN A 45 -1.58 -0.84 11.06
CA ASN A 45 -1.05 0.15 10.12
C ASN A 45 0.46 -0.02 9.89
N TYR A 46 1.22 -0.46 10.90
CA TYR A 46 2.65 -0.78 10.76
C TYR A 46 2.89 -1.90 9.76
N TYR A 47 2.23 -3.05 9.96
CA TYR A 47 2.38 -4.19 9.05
C TYR A 47 1.81 -3.91 7.66
N HIS A 48 0.68 -3.20 7.58
CA HIS A 48 0.10 -2.73 6.32
C HIS A 48 1.10 -1.87 5.53
N SER A 49 1.70 -0.88 6.20
CA SER A 49 2.70 -0.01 5.59
C SER A 49 3.96 -0.76 5.18
N SER A 50 4.44 -1.71 6.01
CA SER A 50 5.61 -2.53 5.68
C SER A 50 5.38 -3.37 4.42
N LEU A 51 4.20 -3.99 4.28
CA LEU A 51 3.83 -4.74 3.08
C LEU A 51 3.73 -3.82 1.86
N ARG A 52 3.06 -2.67 2.00
CA ARG A 52 2.95 -1.66 0.95
C ARG A 52 4.33 -1.20 0.47
N CYS A 53 5.25 -0.88 1.39
CA CYS A 53 6.62 -0.49 1.03
C CYS A 53 7.35 -1.57 0.22
N THR A 54 7.20 -2.85 0.58
CA THR A 54 7.79 -3.95 -0.19
C THR A 54 7.19 -4.05 -1.59
N MET A 55 5.86 -3.91 -1.73
CA MET A 55 5.19 -3.90 -3.03
C MET A 55 5.64 -2.72 -3.89
N GLU A 56 5.63 -1.50 -3.36
CA GLU A 56 6.04 -0.28 -4.06
C GLU A 56 7.49 -0.36 -4.52
N ARG A 57 8.40 -0.84 -3.67
CA ARG A 57 9.81 -1.03 -4.01
C ARG A 57 9.99 -2.07 -5.13
N THR A 58 9.20 -3.15 -5.09
CA THR A 58 9.19 -4.17 -6.15
C THR A 58 8.72 -3.57 -7.47
N PHE A 59 7.62 -2.82 -7.46
CA PHE A 59 7.14 -2.10 -8.64
C PHE A 59 8.13 -1.06 -9.16
N GLY A 60 8.86 -0.39 -8.27
CA GLY A 60 9.94 0.53 -8.66
C GLY A 60 11.04 -0.18 -9.47
N ILE A 61 11.49 -1.35 -8.99
CA ILE A 61 12.46 -2.19 -9.72
C ILE A 61 11.88 -2.64 -11.07
N TRP A 62 10.62 -3.08 -11.09
CA TRP A 62 9.99 -3.54 -12.32
C TRP A 62 9.82 -2.43 -13.34
N LYS A 63 9.45 -1.22 -12.93
CA LYS A 63 9.38 -0.05 -13.82
C LYS A 63 10.76 0.31 -14.40
N ASN A 64 11.83 0.10 -13.64
CA ASN A 64 13.20 0.31 -14.14
C ASN A 64 13.64 -0.77 -15.14
N ARG A 65 13.23 -2.02 -14.91
CA ARG A 65 13.58 -3.17 -15.78
C ARG A 65 12.74 -3.20 -17.05
N PHE A 66 11.45 -2.90 -16.96
CA PHE A 66 10.50 -3.03 -18.05
C PHE A 66 10.04 -1.64 -18.54
N THR A 67 10.60 -1.20 -19.67
CA THR A 67 10.31 0.11 -20.28
C THR A 67 8.83 0.33 -20.55
N ILE A 68 8.08 -0.74 -20.86
CA ILE A 68 6.62 -0.68 -21.07
C ILE A 68 5.86 -0.21 -19.82
N LEU A 69 6.33 -0.54 -18.62
CA LEU A 69 5.73 -0.12 -17.35
C LEU A 69 6.09 1.33 -16.99
N ARG A 70 7.17 1.86 -17.58
CA ARG A 70 7.60 3.26 -17.41
C ARG A 70 6.88 4.21 -18.38
N HIS A 71 6.65 3.75 -19.60
CA HIS A 71 6.01 4.52 -20.65
C HIS A 71 4.74 3.81 -21.13
N MET A 72 3.71 3.78 -20.28
CA MET A 72 2.39 3.33 -20.73
C MET A 72 1.87 4.30 -21.79
N SER A 73 1.76 3.79 -23.02
CA SER A 73 1.07 4.49 -24.11
C SER A 73 -0.38 4.74 -23.70
N LYS A 74 -0.85 5.97 -23.90
CA LYS A 74 -2.25 6.36 -23.68
C LYS A 74 -3.11 5.73 -24.77
N PHE A 75 -3.43 4.46 -24.61
CA PHE A 75 -4.42 3.79 -25.45
C PHE A 75 -5.79 4.40 -25.18
N LYS A 76 -6.64 4.48 -26.20
CA LYS A 76 -8.02 4.91 -26.01
C LYS A 76 -8.71 3.90 -25.10
N PHE A 77 -9.65 4.34 -24.26
CA PHE A 77 -10.34 3.44 -23.34
C PHE A 77 -11.01 2.25 -24.05
N VAL A 78 -11.55 2.47 -25.25
CA VAL A 78 -12.13 1.44 -26.13
C VAL A 78 -11.14 0.32 -26.49
N THR A 79 -9.84 0.61 -26.48
CA THR A 79 -8.75 -0.34 -26.79
C THR A 79 -8.07 -0.92 -25.55
N GLN A 80 -8.49 -0.53 -24.33
CA GLN A 80 -7.89 -0.97 -23.06
C GLN A 80 -8.67 -2.11 -22.39
N VAL A 81 -9.83 -2.49 -22.93
CA VAL A 81 -10.74 -3.52 -22.39
C VAL A 81 -10.88 -4.65 -23.40
#